data_AF-A0A940QHH4-F1
#
_entry.id   AF-A0A940QHH4-F1
#
_cell.length_a   1.000
_cell.length_b   1.000
_cell.length_c   1.000
_cell.angle_alpha   90.00
_cell.angle_beta   90.00
_cell.angle_gamma   90.00
#
_symmetry.space_group_name_H-M   'P 1'
#
loop_
_entity.id
_entity.type
_entity.pdbx_description
1 polymer ?
#
loop_
_entity_poly.entity_id
_entity_poly.type
_entity_poly.pdbx_seq_one_letter_code
_entity_poly.pdbx_strand_id
1 'polypeptide(L)'
;RNEDNKVKVANRIFETRLYNLFTSEEEMNNNVFFNNGALEKNRFTGNGKLNMTAVLEGFIKTFTEVFGKLEERFKEKDGRELFLLYLKPIINGTGNYYIEAQTRDQTRTDVIVDYHGEQFIIEMKIWRGPRYNAEGEQQICEYLDYFGLEKGYMLSFNFNKDKEQGVKEINIHGKKLIEATV
;
A
#
# COMPACT_ATOMS: atom_id res chain seq x y z
N ARG A 1 -16.82 -25.80 -4.97
CA ARG A 1 -18.21 -25.85 -4.43
C ARG A 1 -18.54 -24.43 -3.99
N ASN A 2 -19.65 -23.88 -4.48
CA ASN A 2 -20.00 -22.47 -4.39
C ASN A 2 -20.52 -22.13 -2.99
N GLU A 3 -19.87 -21.20 -2.32
CA GLU A 3 -20.43 -20.44 -1.20
C GLU A 3 -20.37 -18.96 -1.62
N ASP A 4 -21.55 -18.32 -1.67
CA ASP A 4 -21.79 -16.88 -1.77
C ASP A 4 -21.41 -16.11 -3.04
N ASN A 5 -21.76 -16.61 -4.24
CA ASN A 5 -21.77 -15.81 -5.49
C ASN A 5 -20.47 -15.01 -5.80
N LYS A 6 -19.37 -15.33 -5.13
CA LYS A 6 -18.05 -14.71 -5.26
C LYS A 6 -17.13 -15.73 -5.89
N VAL A 7 -16.88 -15.54 -7.18
CA VAL A 7 -15.88 -16.34 -7.90
C VAL A 7 -14.50 -15.92 -7.39
N LYS A 8 -13.85 -16.79 -6.61
CA LYS A 8 -12.48 -16.58 -6.15
C LYS A 8 -11.53 -16.93 -7.29
N VAL A 9 -10.84 -15.94 -7.83
CA VAL A 9 -9.81 -16.15 -8.86
C VAL A 9 -8.63 -16.87 -8.19
N ALA A 10 -8.38 -18.11 -8.58
CA ALA A 10 -7.39 -18.96 -7.91
C ALA A 10 -5.93 -18.64 -8.28
N ASN A 11 -5.70 -17.73 -9.24
CA ASN A 11 -4.38 -17.49 -9.82
C ASN A 11 -4.00 -16.00 -9.78
N ARG A 12 -2.89 -15.70 -9.10
CA ARG A 12 -2.38 -14.35 -8.77
C ARG A 12 -2.09 -13.49 -10.01
N ILE A 13 -1.71 -14.07 -11.15
CA ILE A 13 -1.52 -13.34 -12.41
C ILE A 13 -2.87 -12.86 -12.95
N PHE A 14 -3.92 -13.66 -12.77
CA PHE A 14 -5.26 -13.30 -13.24
C PHE A 14 -5.90 -12.23 -12.39
N GLU A 15 -5.59 -12.14 -11.09
CA GLU A 15 -6.12 -11.06 -10.25
C GLU A 15 -5.57 -9.69 -10.69
N THR A 16 -4.25 -9.56 -10.85
CA THR A 16 -3.61 -8.35 -11.40
C THR A 16 -4.07 -8.05 -12.83
N ARG A 17 -4.21 -9.08 -13.68
CA ARG A 17 -4.74 -8.92 -15.04
C ARG A 17 -6.20 -8.47 -15.03
N LEU A 18 -7.05 -9.00 -14.15
CA LEU A 18 -8.47 -8.65 -14.04
C LEU A 18 -8.65 -7.22 -13.51
N TYR A 19 -7.86 -6.78 -12.53
CA TYR A 19 -7.84 -5.36 -12.13
C TYR A 19 -7.46 -4.43 -13.28
N ASN A 20 -6.47 -4.81 -14.10
CA ASN A 20 -6.10 -4.06 -15.30
C ASN A 20 -7.15 -4.18 -16.44
N LEU A 21 -7.99 -5.23 -16.43
CA LEU A 21 -8.99 -5.49 -17.46
C LEU A 21 -10.32 -4.77 -17.20
N PHE A 22 -10.67 -4.54 -15.93
CA PHE A 22 -11.96 -3.94 -15.54
C PHE A 22 -11.97 -2.41 -15.50
N THR A 23 -10.80 -1.78 -15.63
CA THR A 23 -10.69 -0.32 -15.73
C THR A 23 -10.02 0.01 -17.05
N SER A 24 -10.69 0.76 -17.92
CA SER A 24 -10.07 1.20 -19.18
C SER A 24 -8.83 2.07 -18.88
N GLU A 25 -7.82 2.06 -19.77
CA GLU A 25 -6.65 2.94 -19.61
C GLU A 25 -7.08 4.42 -19.49
N GLU A 26 -8.15 4.83 -20.15
CA GLU A 26 -8.73 6.17 -20.03
C GLU A 26 -9.33 6.46 -18.65
N GLU A 27 -10.08 5.53 -18.05
CA GLU A 27 -10.60 5.68 -16.68
C GLU A 27 -9.49 5.69 -15.63
N MET A 28 -8.43 4.91 -15.85
CA MET A 28 -7.22 4.94 -15.04
C MET A 28 -6.49 6.28 -15.16
N ASN A 29 -6.28 6.77 -16.38
CA ASN A 29 -5.62 8.05 -16.66
C ASN A 29 -6.46 9.26 -16.22
N ASN A 30 -7.75 9.10 -15.95
CA ASN A 30 -8.59 10.14 -15.35
C ASN A 30 -8.61 10.07 -13.81
N ASN A 31 -8.02 9.04 -13.21
CA ASN A 31 -8.01 8.89 -11.76
C ASN A 31 -6.97 9.81 -11.10
N VAL A 32 -7.40 10.58 -10.10
CA VAL A 32 -6.57 11.55 -9.38
C VAL A 32 -5.35 10.91 -8.72
N PHE A 33 -5.46 9.68 -8.20
CA PHE A 33 -4.33 8.98 -7.58
C PHE A 33 -3.29 8.54 -8.61
N PHE A 34 -3.75 7.97 -9.72
CA PHE A 34 -2.85 7.61 -10.82
C PHE A 34 -2.13 8.85 -11.35
N ASN A 35 -2.87 9.93 -11.60
CA ASN A 35 -2.29 11.16 -12.15
C ASN A 35 -1.29 11.81 -11.20
N ASN A 36 -1.59 11.92 -9.91
CA ASN A 36 -0.64 12.49 -8.95
C ASN A 36 0.62 11.62 -8.80
N GLY A 37 0.48 10.29 -8.78
CA GLY A 37 1.63 9.38 -8.80
C GLY A 37 2.50 9.55 -10.05
N ALA A 38 1.88 9.74 -11.22
CA ALA A 38 2.59 9.98 -12.48
C ALA A 38 3.31 11.34 -12.50
N LEU A 39 2.63 12.40 -12.05
CA LEU A 39 3.15 13.77 -12.03
C LEU A 39 4.38 13.91 -11.11
N GLU A 40 4.35 13.26 -9.95
CA GLU A 40 5.43 13.34 -8.96
C GLU A 40 6.48 12.22 -9.11
N LYS A 41 6.40 11.35 -10.14
CA LYS A 41 7.33 10.22 -10.32
C LYS A 41 8.81 10.58 -10.16
N ASN A 42 9.24 11.68 -10.77
CA ASN A 42 10.64 12.14 -10.72
C ASN A 42 11.12 12.51 -9.31
N ARG A 43 10.20 12.82 -8.39
CA ARG A 43 10.51 13.07 -6.97
C ARG A 43 10.75 11.76 -6.21
N PHE A 44 10.09 10.68 -6.63
CA PHE A 44 10.14 9.38 -5.95
C PHE A 44 11.27 8.50 -6.46
N THR A 45 11.71 8.69 -7.70
CA THR A 45 12.74 7.87 -8.33
C THR A 45 13.96 8.70 -8.68
N GLY A 46 15.16 8.20 -8.36
CA GLY A 46 16.42 8.86 -8.72
C GLY A 46 17.60 7.90 -8.62
N ASN A 47 18.57 8.01 -9.54
CA ASN A 47 19.77 7.15 -9.59
C ASN A 47 19.47 5.64 -9.52
N GLY A 48 18.40 5.19 -10.20
CA GLY A 48 17.97 3.79 -10.20
C GLY A 48 17.34 3.31 -8.90
N LYS A 49 17.07 4.19 -7.93
CA LYS A 49 16.45 3.84 -6.65
C LYS A 49 15.04 4.41 -6.53
N LEU A 50 14.19 3.70 -5.79
CA LEU A 50 12.86 4.14 -5.39
C LEU A 50 12.90 4.62 -3.93
N ASN A 51 12.48 5.86 -3.69
CA ASN A 51 12.30 6.38 -2.35
C ASN A 51 10.87 6.11 -1.87
N MET A 52 10.64 4.92 -1.29
CA MET A 52 9.33 4.51 -0.80
C MET A 52 8.79 5.41 0.32
N THR A 53 9.66 6.00 1.15
CA THR A 53 9.24 6.98 2.16
C THR A 53 8.59 8.20 1.50
N ALA A 54 9.21 8.75 0.45
CA ALA A 54 8.63 9.86 -0.30
C ALA A 54 7.34 9.49 -1.04
N VAL A 55 7.22 8.24 -1.52
CA VAL A 55 5.96 7.73 -2.11
C VAL A 55 4.84 7.76 -1.09
N LEU A 56 5.09 7.29 0.15
CA LEU A 56 4.09 7.30 1.22
C LEU A 56 3.70 8.73 1.63
N GLU A 57 4.66 9.65 1.72
CA GLU A 57 4.37 11.08 1.97
C GLU A 57 3.49 11.70 0.87
N GLY A 58 3.81 11.44 -0.39
CA GLY A 58 3.03 11.89 -1.54
C GLY A 58 1.62 11.28 -1.56
N PHE A 59 1.51 10.00 -1.19
CA PHE A 59 0.21 9.34 -1.06
C PHE A 59 -0.62 9.96 0.07
N ILE A 60 -0.06 10.18 1.26
CA ILE A 60 -0.76 10.85 2.38
C ILE A 60 -1.31 12.20 1.90
N LYS A 61 -0.48 13.02 1.25
CA LYS A 61 -0.90 14.33 0.72
C LYS A 61 -2.07 14.18 -0.26
N THR A 62 -1.95 13.30 -1.23
CA THR A 62 -2.99 13.06 -2.25
C THR A 62 -4.29 12.56 -1.59
N PHE A 63 -4.18 11.64 -0.63
CA PHE A 63 -5.31 11.09 0.09
C PHE A 63 -6.05 12.17 0.89
N THR A 64 -5.32 13.02 1.61
CA THR A 64 -5.88 14.14 2.37
C THR A 64 -6.57 15.17 1.47
N GLU A 65 -5.98 15.50 0.32
CA GLU A 65 -6.56 16.44 -0.64
C GLU A 65 -7.88 15.93 -1.23
N VAL A 66 -7.97 14.64 -1.53
CA VAL A 66 -9.17 14.03 -2.10
C VAL A 66 -10.25 13.75 -1.05
N PHE A 67 -9.87 13.25 0.13
CA PHE A 67 -10.81 12.70 1.12
C PHE A 67 -10.90 13.45 2.45
N GLY A 68 -10.08 14.48 2.70
CA GLY A 68 -10.00 15.14 4.01
C GLY A 68 -11.32 15.70 4.56
N LYS A 69 -12.38 15.79 3.76
CA LYS A 69 -13.74 16.19 4.19
C LYS A 69 -14.79 15.06 4.15
N LEU A 70 -14.44 13.86 3.69
CA LEU A 70 -15.37 12.76 3.36
C LEU A 70 -15.00 11.43 4.04
N GLU A 71 -14.22 11.47 5.13
CA GLU A 71 -13.64 10.30 5.82
C GLU A 71 -14.65 9.20 6.20
N GLU A 72 -15.92 9.52 6.44
CA GLU A 72 -16.92 8.55 6.92
C GLU A 72 -17.33 7.49 5.89
N ARG A 73 -17.02 7.65 4.60
CA ARG A 73 -17.50 6.74 3.54
C ARG A 73 -16.51 5.66 3.11
N PHE A 74 -15.23 5.77 3.47
CA PHE A 74 -14.18 4.91 2.96
C PHE A 74 -14.01 3.66 3.81
N LYS A 75 -14.18 2.47 3.21
CA LYS A 75 -13.91 1.17 3.86
C LYS A 75 -12.77 0.48 3.13
N GLU A 76 -11.74 0.14 3.88
CA GLU A 76 -10.62 -0.82 3.67
C GLU A 76 -10.23 -1.22 2.25
N LYS A 77 -11.18 -1.82 1.51
CA LYS A 77 -11.02 -2.21 0.12
C LYS A 77 -10.66 -1.01 -0.75
N ASP A 78 -11.25 0.15 -0.48
CA ASP A 78 -11.01 1.36 -1.27
C ASP A 78 -9.58 1.91 -1.03
N GLY A 79 -9.11 1.99 0.23
CA GLY A 79 -7.80 2.59 0.54
C GLY A 79 -6.60 1.86 -0.08
N ARG A 80 -6.63 0.52 -0.06
CA ARG A 80 -5.61 -0.32 -0.71
C ARG A 80 -5.61 -0.16 -2.21
N GLU A 81 -6.79 -0.18 -2.84
CA GLU A 81 -6.92 0.02 -4.28
C GLU A 81 -6.36 1.39 -4.70
N LEU A 82 -6.61 2.44 -3.91
CA LEU A 82 -6.07 3.77 -4.16
C LEU A 82 -4.54 3.83 -4.06
N PHE A 83 -3.94 3.19 -3.06
CA PHE A 83 -2.48 3.16 -2.93
C PHE A 83 -1.82 2.42 -4.10
N LEU A 84 -2.35 1.27 -4.49
CA LEU A 84 -1.85 0.52 -5.64
C LEU A 84 -1.98 1.32 -6.94
N LEU A 85 -3.08 2.06 -7.09
CA LEU A 85 -3.30 2.93 -8.23
C LEU A 85 -2.33 4.12 -8.27
N TYR A 86 -2.02 4.69 -7.10
CA TYR A 86 -1.01 5.74 -6.93
C TYR A 86 0.40 5.23 -7.24
N LEU A 87 0.73 4.02 -6.80
CA LEU A 87 2.04 3.40 -6.98
C LEU A 87 2.31 2.96 -8.42
N LYS A 88 1.28 2.50 -9.13
CA LYS A 88 1.39 1.92 -10.48
C LYS A 88 2.21 2.80 -11.47
N PRO A 89 1.90 4.09 -11.70
CA PRO A 89 2.66 4.91 -12.64
C PRO A 89 4.10 5.21 -12.17
N ILE A 90 4.32 5.23 -10.85
CA ILE A 90 5.64 5.47 -10.25
C ILE A 90 6.59 4.33 -10.63
N ILE A 91 6.16 3.08 -10.48
CA ILE A 91 7.01 1.91 -10.76
C ILE A 91 6.90 1.40 -12.21
N ASN A 92 5.95 1.90 -13.00
CA ASN A 92 5.71 1.39 -14.36
C ASN A 92 6.95 1.46 -15.25
N GLY A 93 7.20 0.37 -16.00
CA GLY A 93 8.33 0.19 -16.91
C GLY A 93 9.63 -0.27 -16.24
N THR A 94 9.72 -0.25 -14.91
CA THR A 94 10.97 -0.49 -14.17
C THR A 94 10.83 -1.49 -13.03
N GLY A 95 9.70 -1.47 -12.32
CA GLY A 95 9.40 -2.34 -11.20
C GLY A 95 8.05 -3.03 -11.33
N ASN A 96 7.78 -3.94 -10.41
CA ASN A 96 6.51 -4.64 -10.29
C ASN A 96 6.10 -4.73 -8.82
N TYR A 97 4.81 -4.95 -8.55
CA TYR A 97 4.36 -5.33 -7.22
C TYR A 97 3.55 -6.62 -7.28
N TYR A 98 3.51 -7.34 -6.18
CA TYR A 98 2.61 -8.46 -5.99
C TYR A 98 2.03 -8.43 -4.58
N ILE A 99 0.86 -9.04 -4.47
CA ILE A 99 0.08 -9.09 -3.24
C ILE A 99 0.19 -10.51 -2.69
N GLU A 100 0.69 -10.63 -1.48
CA GLU A 100 0.70 -11.91 -0.77
C GLU A 100 -0.61 -12.09 -0.01
N ALA A 101 -1.42 -13.05 -0.47
CA ALA A 101 -2.69 -13.39 0.16
C ALA A 101 -2.45 -14.24 1.41
N GLN A 102 -2.11 -13.61 2.55
CA GLN A 102 -2.11 -14.28 3.86
C GLN A 102 -2.88 -13.47 4.90
N THR A 103 -4.17 -13.80 5.05
CA THR A 103 -4.78 -14.37 6.27
C THR A 103 -6.28 -14.53 6.02
N ARG A 104 -6.93 -15.39 6.82
CA ARG A 104 -8.35 -15.78 6.67
C ARG A 104 -9.35 -14.60 6.65
N ASP A 105 -8.91 -13.40 7.06
CA ASP A 105 -9.80 -12.28 7.37
C ASP A 105 -9.84 -11.17 6.31
N GLN A 106 -9.14 -11.26 5.18
CA GLN A 106 -9.16 -10.24 4.09
C GLN A 106 -8.76 -8.81 4.52
N THR A 107 -8.34 -8.59 5.76
CA THR A 107 -8.06 -7.27 6.37
C THR A 107 -6.57 -6.91 6.45
N ARG A 108 -5.67 -7.79 5.99
CA ARG A 108 -4.22 -7.57 5.97
C ARG A 108 -3.68 -8.00 4.62
N THR A 109 -2.82 -7.17 4.04
CA THR A 109 -2.31 -7.40 2.70
C THR A 109 -0.92 -6.82 2.61
N ASP A 110 0.07 -7.70 2.70
CA ASP A 110 1.44 -7.38 2.41
C ASP A 110 1.58 -7.14 0.90
N VAL A 111 1.98 -5.92 0.53
CA VAL A 111 2.38 -5.57 -0.83
C VAL A 111 3.89 -5.62 -0.88
N ILE A 112 4.43 -6.48 -1.75
CA ILE A 112 5.85 -6.47 -2.06
C ILE A 112 6.05 -5.74 -3.37
N VAL A 113 6.95 -4.76 -3.35
CA VAL A 113 7.38 -4.00 -4.53
C VAL A 113 8.82 -4.38 -4.84
N ASP A 114 9.07 -4.86 -6.05
CA ASP A 114 10.41 -5.04 -6.60
C ASP A 114 10.72 -3.86 -7.53
N TYR A 115 11.80 -3.13 -7.26
CA TYR A 115 12.24 -2.02 -8.10
C TYR A 115 13.76 -2.05 -8.25
N HIS A 116 14.27 -2.29 -9.47
CA HIS A 116 15.70 -2.42 -9.75
C HIS A 116 16.46 -3.42 -8.85
N GLY A 117 15.79 -4.51 -8.44
CA GLY A 117 16.38 -5.54 -7.56
C GLY A 117 16.36 -5.21 -6.07
N GLU A 118 15.79 -4.07 -5.68
CA GLU A 118 15.47 -3.74 -4.29
C GLU A 118 14.02 -4.10 -3.99
N GLN A 119 13.79 -4.75 -2.85
CA GLN A 119 12.46 -5.18 -2.40
C GLN A 119 11.95 -4.27 -1.29
N PHE A 120 10.69 -3.87 -1.38
CA PHE A 120 10.00 -3.08 -0.37
C PHE A 120 8.78 -3.86 0.11
N ILE A 121 8.78 -4.19 1.41
CA ILE A 121 7.63 -4.81 2.08
C ILE A 121 6.77 -3.70 2.67
N ILE A 122 5.51 -3.62 2.25
CA ILE A 122 4.53 -2.67 2.76
C ILE A 122 3.35 -3.44 3.36
N GLU A 123 3.21 -3.36 4.69
CA GLU A 123 2.01 -3.87 5.38
C GLU A 123 0.93 -2.77 5.39
N MET A 124 -0.28 -3.12 4.97
CA MET A 124 -1.40 -2.18 4.86
C MET A 124 -2.52 -2.57 5.81
N LYS A 125 -3.03 -1.61 6.59
CA LYS A 125 -4.06 -1.89 7.60
C LYS A 125 -5.03 -0.74 7.85
N ILE A 126 -6.24 -1.07 8.29
CA ILE A 126 -7.08 -0.11 9.01
C ILE A 126 -6.63 -0.02 10.45
N TRP A 127 -6.52 1.21 10.96
CA TRP A 127 -6.30 1.44 12.38
C TRP A 127 -7.53 1.01 13.20
N ARG A 128 -7.33 0.03 14.09
CA ARG A 128 -8.38 -0.50 14.99
C ARG A 128 -8.01 -0.35 16.47
N GLY A 129 -6.97 0.44 16.76
CA GLY A 129 -6.45 0.68 18.10
C GLY A 129 -5.06 0.07 18.36
N PRO A 130 -4.46 0.36 19.53
CA PRO A 130 -3.04 0.12 19.79
C PRO A 130 -2.63 -1.36 19.71
N ARG A 131 -3.48 -2.27 20.21
CA ARG A 131 -3.20 -3.71 20.15
C ARG A 131 -3.06 -4.22 18.72
N TYR A 132 -3.97 -3.80 17.83
CA TYR A 132 -3.92 -4.17 16.42
C TYR A 132 -2.71 -3.52 15.73
N ASN A 133 -2.27 -2.35 16.20
CA ASN A 133 -1.04 -1.73 15.70
C ASN A 133 0.18 -2.61 15.97
N ALA A 134 0.37 -2.97 17.24
CA ALA A 134 1.47 -3.80 17.73
C ALA A 134 1.49 -5.19 17.08
N GLU A 135 0.33 -5.81 16.88
CA GLU A 135 0.23 -7.09 16.15
C GLU A 135 0.70 -6.95 14.69
N GLY A 136 0.38 -5.82 14.03
CA GLY A 136 0.87 -5.54 12.68
C GLY A 136 2.37 -5.25 12.61
N GLU A 137 2.92 -4.55 13.60
CA GLU A 137 4.36 -4.31 13.74
C GLU A 137 5.14 -5.63 13.91
N GLN A 138 4.62 -6.54 14.74
CA GLN A 138 5.24 -7.85 14.90
C GLN A 138 5.20 -8.66 13.60
N GLN A 139 4.05 -8.68 12.91
CA GLN A 139 3.88 -9.41 11.67
C GLN A 139 4.86 -8.95 10.59
N ILE A 140 5.01 -7.62 10.39
CA ILE A 140 5.96 -7.12 9.40
C ILE A 140 7.40 -7.43 9.80
N CYS A 141 7.76 -7.43 11.09
CA CYS A 141 9.09 -7.86 11.55
C CYS A 141 9.38 -9.32 11.19
N GLU A 142 8.43 -10.24 11.42
CA GLU A 142 8.57 -11.65 11.04
C GLU A 142 8.76 -11.81 9.52
N TYR A 143 8.04 -10.99 8.74
CA TYR A 143 8.14 -11.01 7.29
C TYR A 143 9.48 -10.42 6.80
N LEU A 144 9.95 -9.33 7.42
CA LEU A 144 11.29 -8.78 7.16
C LEU A 144 12.39 -9.79 7.47
N ASP A 145 12.27 -10.56 8.55
CA ASP A 145 13.23 -11.63 8.87
C ASP A 145 13.23 -12.74 7.81
N TYR A 146 12.05 -13.15 7.33
CA TYR A 146 11.94 -14.16 6.27
C TYR A 146 12.63 -13.73 4.97
N PHE A 147 12.54 -12.43 4.60
CA PHE A 147 13.21 -11.88 3.42
C PHE A 147 14.64 -11.38 3.68
N GLY A 148 15.14 -11.45 4.92
CA GLY A 148 16.47 -10.94 5.28
C GLY A 148 16.60 -9.42 5.15
N LEU A 149 15.49 -8.69 5.33
CA LEU A 149 15.43 -7.23 5.22
C LEU A 149 15.50 -6.56 6.60
N GLU A 150 16.09 -5.38 6.67
CA GLU A 150 16.20 -4.58 7.90
C GLU A 150 15.19 -3.43 7.95
N LYS A 151 14.54 -3.12 6.83
CA LYS A 151 13.63 -1.99 6.68
C LYS A 151 12.29 -2.40 6.07
N GLY A 152 11.20 -2.04 6.74
CA GLY A 152 9.82 -2.24 6.26
C GLY A 152 9.00 -0.97 6.28
N TYR A 153 7.82 -1.03 5.66
CA TYR A 153 6.91 0.09 5.51
C TYR A 153 5.53 -0.31 5.97
N MET A 154 4.81 0.60 6.60
CA MET A 154 3.44 0.38 7.05
C MET A 154 2.56 1.52 6.60
N LEU A 155 1.38 1.21 6.09
CA LEU A 155 0.38 2.19 5.70
C LEU A 155 -0.91 1.95 6.49
N SER A 156 -1.15 2.81 7.48
CA SER A 156 -2.29 2.77 8.37
C SER A 156 -3.36 3.76 7.92
N PHE A 157 -4.52 3.24 7.51
CA PHE A 157 -5.71 4.06 7.28
C PHE A 157 -6.41 4.31 8.61
N ASN A 158 -6.23 5.50 9.17
CA ASN A 158 -6.81 5.89 10.44
C ASN A 158 -7.92 6.92 10.20
N PHE A 159 -9.14 6.60 10.63
CA PHE A 159 -10.29 7.50 10.47
C PHE A 159 -10.71 8.16 11.78
N ASN A 160 -9.87 8.05 12.82
CA ASN A 160 -10.09 8.75 14.08
C ASN A 160 -9.87 10.25 13.88
N LYS A 161 -10.72 11.07 14.53
CA LYS A 161 -10.65 12.54 14.43
C LYS A 161 -9.38 13.12 15.06
N ASP A 162 -8.80 12.41 16.03
CA ASP A 162 -7.60 12.77 16.79
C ASP A 162 -6.34 12.07 16.30
N LYS A 163 -6.38 11.44 15.10
CA LYS A 163 -5.21 10.78 14.52
C LYS A 163 -4.06 11.77 14.29
N GLU A 164 -2.85 11.27 14.48
CA GLU A 164 -1.65 11.98 14.04
C GLU A 164 -1.29 11.51 12.62
N GLN A 165 -1.68 12.30 11.62
CA GLN A 165 -1.38 12.03 10.23
C GLN A 165 0.10 12.33 9.91
N GLY A 166 0.73 11.51 9.09
CA GLY A 166 2.10 11.72 8.63
C GLY A 166 2.92 10.43 8.60
N VAL A 167 4.24 10.61 8.43
CA VAL A 167 5.21 9.51 8.41
C VAL A 167 6.08 9.56 9.65
N LYS A 168 6.29 8.41 10.28
CA LYS A 168 7.16 8.23 11.43
C LYS A 168 8.12 7.08 11.19
N GLU A 169 9.34 7.22 11.72
CA GLU A 169 10.29 6.12 11.80
C GLU A 169 10.26 5.55 13.21
N ILE A 170 10.08 4.24 13.31
CA ILE A 170 10.16 3.49 14.58
C ILE A 170 11.16 2.35 14.45
N ASN A 171 11.83 2.02 15.54
CA ASN A 171 12.75 0.89 15.61
C ASN A 171 12.14 -0.19 16.50
N ILE A 172 11.87 -1.36 15.91
CA ILE A 172 11.23 -2.49 16.58
C ILE A 172 12.05 -3.75 16.28
N HIS A 173 12.47 -4.46 17.33
CA HIS A 173 13.28 -5.68 17.20
C HIS A 173 14.54 -5.53 16.31
N GLY A 174 15.17 -4.35 16.32
CA GLY A 174 16.32 -4.05 15.48
C GLY A 174 16.00 -3.79 14.00
N LYS A 175 14.72 -3.82 13.62
CA LYS A 175 14.21 -3.42 12.30
C LYS A 175 13.78 -1.96 12.30
N LYS A 176 13.99 -1.28 11.19
CA LYS A 176 13.50 0.07 10.92
C LYS A 176 12.14 -0.01 10.23
N LEU A 177 11.09 0.49 10.84
CA LEU A 177 9.77 0.59 10.23
C LEU A 177 9.45 2.05 9.93
N ILE A 178 8.98 2.30 8.71
CA ILE A 178 8.44 3.59 8.29
C ILE A 178 6.92 3.47 8.32
N GLU A 179 6.29 4.04 9.34
CA GLU A 179 4.84 4.06 9.50
C GLU A 179 4.24 5.33 8.90
N ALA A 180 3.40 5.17 7.89
CA ALA A 180 2.58 6.21 7.30
C ALA A 180 1.14 6.08 7.81
N THR A 181 0.61 7.13 8.41
CA THR A 181 -0.79 7.21 8.82
C THR A 181 -1.52 8.22 7.95
N VAL A 182 -2.61 7.79 7.31
CA VAL A 182 -3.52 8.66 6.54
C VAL A 182 -4.81 8.87 7.29
#